data_AF-A0A3B0K5N2-F1
#
_entry.id   AF-A0A3B0K5N2-F1
#
_cell.length_a   1.000
_cell.length_b   1.000
_cell.length_c   1.000
_cell.angle_alpha   90.00
_cell.angle_beta   90.00
_cell.angle_gamma   90.00
#
_symmetry.space_group_name_H-M   'P 1'
#
loop_
_entity.id
_entity.type
_entity.pdbx_description
1 polymer ?
#
loop_
_entity_poly.entity_id
_entity_poly.type
_entity_poly.pdbx_seq_one_letter_code
_entity_poly.pdbx_strand_id
1 'polypeptide(L)'
;MFAIVSYQPRFCLQFQYLQLFIFSISNCPTEMWTTPSNGDSFVNMDCSKNVVTIMPSVEMLVSFSHDTMRAKKPCLLYAERMDFKEMMQLRLAEKADQRRMYITTVDCTSFHELKQDQCLNVTFAGFMDNVVRMLRDCQSGKLELHLAAREPSGSEYQLQFVEIRSFKNLIHLCLPCRSAPLNTVLYYINLMLDASHKKCFLLEESIQQVQLELSSQRAHMDRLGAENSKLREALAENTQRLEEQHAAELQQMQEQLSKVNEQRSSELERNRRSISSIQAQLEKANADKCDTKIALEQAEQRTQALSDELASCKSRMCSLKEQNDKLHSDKVNAKKHERKLEYKIEDLKQHTAELQEHIQRGNKEKANVAAELEAEKKILHTKRQALEMASEEIAKANQIILKQNQEILGHRKTIGWRTEVALQQEKAIQEKEKLLSLRENELREARITIKELREEIPHQLLSMRQFANTLEKKYSSQILTLKERLSGTCTGKENRR
;
A
#
# COMPACT_ATOMS: atom_id res chain seq x y z
N MET A 1 5.01 5.73 -80.82
CA MET A 1 5.05 6.70 -81.93
C MET A 1 6.23 7.63 -81.71
N PHE A 2 7.40 7.29 -82.25
CA PHE A 2 8.52 8.21 -82.53
C PHE A 2 9.45 7.46 -83.49
N ALA A 3 9.66 7.98 -84.69
CA ALA A 3 10.39 7.30 -85.75
C ALA A 3 11.85 7.79 -85.79
N ILE A 4 12.80 6.87 -85.60
CA ILE A 4 14.22 7.15 -85.81
C ILE A 4 14.51 6.95 -87.30
N VAL A 5 14.72 8.06 -88.02
CA VAL A 5 15.09 8.03 -89.44
C VAL A 5 16.61 7.85 -89.55
N SER A 6 17.02 6.65 -89.97
CA SER A 6 18.41 6.30 -90.25
C SER A 6 18.88 6.89 -91.58
N TYR A 7 19.70 7.93 -91.54
CA TYR A 7 20.35 8.49 -92.73
C TYR A 7 21.68 7.77 -93.01
N GLN A 8 21.78 7.06 -94.13
CA GLN A 8 23.06 6.57 -94.66
C GLN A 8 23.80 7.66 -95.45
N PRO A 9 25.14 7.78 -95.33
CA PRO A 9 25.93 8.69 -96.15
C PRO A 9 26.28 8.07 -97.52
N ARG A 10 25.49 8.38 -98.56
CA ARG A 10 25.90 8.16 -99.97
C ARG A 10 26.85 9.27 -100.43
N PHE A 11 28.10 9.24 -99.98
CA PHE A 11 29.12 10.24 -100.38
C PHE A 11 30.46 9.66 -100.90
N CYS A 12 30.59 8.34 -101.01
CA CYS A 12 31.87 7.69 -101.30
C CYS A 12 32.21 7.53 -102.81
N LEU A 13 31.24 7.71 -103.73
CA LEU A 13 31.40 7.34 -105.15
C LEU A 13 31.78 8.50 -106.09
N GLN A 14 31.81 9.75 -105.62
CA GLN A 14 32.06 10.92 -106.49
C GLN A 14 33.51 11.44 -106.41
N PHE A 15 34.32 10.97 -105.45
CA PHE A 15 35.71 11.40 -105.28
C PHE A 15 36.71 10.69 -106.22
N GLN A 16 36.45 9.44 -106.62
CA GLN A 16 37.39 8.66 -107.45
C GLN A 16 37.60 9.23 -108.87
N TYR A 17 36.61 9.93 -109.43
CA TYR A 17 36.75 10.53 -110.76
C TYR A 17 37.55 11.85 -110.79
N LEU A 18 37.67 12.55 -109.66
CA LEU A 18 38.47 13.78 -109.59
C LEU A 18 39.97 13.48 -109.42
N GLN A 19 40.29 12.40 -108.69
CA GLN A 19 41.67 12.02 -108.36
C GLN A 19 42.49 11.59 -109.58
N LEU A 20 41.83 11.02 -110.60
CA LEU A 20 42.45 10.64 -111.88
C LEU A 20 42.79 11.82 -112.79
N PHE A 21 42.10 12.97 -112.65
CA PHE A 21 42.38 14.15 -113.49
C PHE A 21 43.58 14.96 -112.98
N ILE A 22 43.77 15.00 -111.66
CA ILE A 22 44.87 15.76 -111.01
C ILE A 22 46.23 15.09 -111.25
N PHE A 23 46.29 13.75 -111.25
CA PHE A 23 47.54 13.01 -111.47
C PHE A 23 48.15 13.19 -112.87
N SER A 24 47.37 13.64 -113.85
CA SER A 24 47.83 13.86 -115.23
C SER A 24 48.49 15.24 -115.44
N ILE A 25 48.24 16.21 -114.54
CA ILE A 25 48.75 17.58 -114.66
C ILE A 25 50.04 17.80 -113.85
N SER A 26 50.29 16.98 -112.82
CA SER A 26 51.41 17.16 -111.89
C SER A 26 52.79 16.72 -112.40
N ASN A 27 52.92 16.35 -113.69
CA ASN A 27 54.15 15.84 -114.32
C ASN A 27 54.60 16.65 -115.55
N CYS A 28 54.34 17.97 -115.58
CA CYS A 28 55.02 18.88 -116.52
C CYS A 28 56.23 19.56 -115.84
N PRO A 29 57.46 19.46 -116.39
CA PRO A 29 58.64 20.08 -115.80
C PRO A 29 58.64 21.61 -115.95
N THR A 30 59.24 22.27 -114.96
CA THR A 30 59.26 23.72 -114.78
C THR A 30 60.31 24.41 -115.66
N GLU A 31 60.06 24.59 -116.96
CA GLU A 31 60.94 25.41 -117.82
C GLU A 31 60.18 26.41 -118.71
N MET A 32 60.86 27.56 -118.92
CA MET A 32 60.63 28.57 -119.97
C MET A 32 59.25 29.24 -120.12
N TRP A 33 59.09 30.41 -119.49
CA TRP A 33 58.33 31.52 -120.07
C TRP A 33 59.11 32.85 -119.91
N THR A 34 59.98 33.15 -120.88
CA THR A 34 60.56 34.48 -121.07
C THR A 34 59.53 35.42 -121.67
N THR A 35 59.32 36.60 -121.08
CA THR A 35 58.41 37.63 -121.58
C THR A 35 59.02 38.39 -122.78
N PRO A 36 58.26 38.63 -123.86
CA PRO A 36 58.57 39.69 -124.81
C PRO A 36 58.13 41.05 -124.24
N SER A 37 58.92 42.08 -124.55
CA SER A 37 58.67 43.48 -124.17
C SER A 37 57.40 44.04 -124.82
N ASN A 38 56.47 44.58 -124.03
CA ASN A 38 55.72 45.80 -124.36
C ASN A 38 54.81 46.29 -123.21
N GLY A 39 54.87 47.60 -122.92
CA GLY A 39 53.74 48.42 -122.42
C GLY A 39 53.25 48.20 -120.98
N ASP A 40 52.75 47.00 -120.66
CA ASP A 40 51.93 46.75 -119.48
C ASP A 40 52.75 46.14 -118.32
N SER A 41 53.38 47.01 -117.51
CA SER A 41 54.06 46.56 -116.29
C SER A 41 53.07 46.11 -115.21
N PHE A 42 52.75 44.81 -115.22
CA PHE A 42 52.07 44.17 -114.10
C PHE A 42 53.02 44.07 -112.90
N VAL A 43 52.72 44.78 -111.81
CA VAL A 43 53.44 44.64 -110.55
C VAL A 43 52.92 43.39 -109.83
N ASN A 44 53.67 42.29 -109.93
CA ASN A 44 53.33 41.07 -109.20
C ASN A 44 53.68 41.19 -107.71
N MET A 45 52.78 40.73 -106.85
CA MET A 45 52.95 40.75 -105.39
C MET A 45 53.67 39.50 -104.87
N ASP A 46 54.71 39.04 -105.58
CA ASP A 46 55.48 37.82 -105.26
C ASP A 46 56.25 37.86 -103.92
N CYS A 47 56.27 39.02 -103.26
CA CYS A 47 56.98 39.20 -101.99
C CYS A 47 56.13 38.73 -100.80
N SER A 48 55.77 37.44 -100.76
CA SER A 48 54.82 36.86 -99.78
C SER A 48 55.13 37.10 -98.29
N LYS A 49 56.39 37.39 -97.93
CA LYS A 49 56.79 37.77 -96.55
C LYS A 49 56.58 39.26 -96.21
N ASN A 50 56.35 40.08 -97.22
CA ASN A 50 56.34 41.54 -97.14
C ASN A 50 55.00 42.16 -97.60
N VAL A 51 54.03 41.32 -97.97
CA VAL A 51 52.65 41.72 -98.25
C VAL A 51 51.87 41.65 -96.95
N VAL A 52 51.35 42.77 -96.49
CA VAL A 52 50.52 42.86 -95.28
C VAL A 52 49.07 43.14 -95.67
N THR A 53 48.19 42.27 -95.23
CA THR A 53 46.74 42.46 -95.31
C THR A 53 46.32 43.63 -94.41
N ILE A 54 45.97 44.77 -95.01
CA ILE A 54 45.54 45.97 -94.27
C ILE A 54 44.10 45.88 -93.77
N MET A 55 43.32 44.93 -94.30
CA MET A 55 41.97 44.61 -93.86
C MET A 55 41.65 43.15 -94.22
N PRO A 56 41.06 42.35 -93.30
CA PRO A 56 40.71 40.96 -93.58
C PRO A 56 39.89 40.80 -94.86
N SER A 57 40.12 39.72 -95.61
CA SER A 57 39.36 39.43 -96.83
C SER A 57 37.87 39.24 -96.53
N VAL A 58 37.02 40.00 -97.23
CA VAL A 58 35.62 40.17 -96.85
C VAL A 58 34.69 40.10 -98.06
N GLU A 59 33.47 39.64 -97.83
CA GLU A 59 32.39 39.75 -98.81
C GLU A 59 31.74 41.14 -98.74
N MET A 60 31.61 41.79 -99.89
CA MET A 60 31.04 43.14 -100.03
C MET A 60 30.10 43.17 -101.25
N LEU A 61 29.00 43.90 -101.12
CA LEU A 61 28.06 44.11 -102.22
C LEU A 61 28.53 45.30 -103.07
N VAL A 62 28.89 45.05 -104.34
CA VAL A 62 29.40 46.07 -105.26
C VAL A 62 28.39 46.37 -106.36
N SER A 63 28.14 47.66 -106.61
CA SER A 63 27.30 48.16 -107.69
C SER A 63 28.09 48.25 -108.99
N PHE A 64 27.83 47.34 -109.93
CA PHE A 64 28.40 47.39 -111.27
C PHE A 64 27.56 48.33 -112.14
N SER A 65 28.20 49.38 -112.65
CA SER A 65 27.59 50.32 -113.60
C SER A 65 28.15 50.06 -114.99
N HIS A 66 27.52 49.11 -115.69
CA HIS A 66 27.79 48.79 -117.10
C HIS A 66 26.50 49.04 -117.89
N ASP A 67 26.41 50.22 -118.52
CA ASP A 67 25.19 50.75 -119.14
C ASP A 67 24.03 50.98 -118.13
N THR A 68 22.84 51.34 -118.64
CA THR A 68 21.64 51.81 -117.92
C THR A 68 21.09 50.91 -116.80
N MET A 69 21.60 49.69 -116.63
CA MET A 69 21.20 48.74 -115.58
C MET A 69 22.28 48.59 -114.51
N ARG A 70 22.02 49.11 -113.30
CA ARG A 70 22.91 48.89 -112.14
C ARG A 70 22.66 47.52 -111.52
N ALA A 71 23.62 46.61 -111.67
CA ALA A 71 23.59 45.30 -111.03
C ALA A 71 24.43 45.31 -109.75
N LYS A 72 23.83 45.01 -108.59
CA LYS A 72 24.57 44.78 -107.34
C LYS A 72 24.99 43.30 -107.25
N LYS A 73 26.28 43.01 -107.12
CA LYS A 73 26.82 41.65 -107.01
C LYS A 73 27.65 41.47 -105.74
N PRO A 74 27.60 40.30 -105.08
CA PRO A 74 28.53 39.97 -104.00
C PRO A 74 29.94 39.71 -104.58
N CYS A 75 30.92 40.40 -104.03
CA CYS A 75 32.33 40.29 -104.40
C CYS A 75 33.19 40.04 -103.16
N LEU A 76 34.30 39.34 -103.34
CA LEU A 76 35.34 39.20 -102.33
C LEU A 76 36.35 40.33 -102.54
N LEU A 77 36.55 41.14 -101.50
CA LEU A 77 37.52 42.23 -101.48
C LEU A 77 38.73 41.83 -100.60
N TYR A 78 39.92 42.00 -101.18
CA TYR A 78 41.22 41.79 -100.56
C TYR A 78 41.93 43.14 -100.55
N ALA A 79 42.37 43.61 -99.39
CA ALA A 79 43.10 44.86 -99.25
C ALA A 79 44.48 44.58 -98.66
N GLU A 80 45.52 44.87 -99.45
CA GLU A 80 46.89 44.46 -99.20
C GLU A 80 47.82 45.67 -99.42
N ARG A 81 48.91 45.75 -98.66
CA ARG A 81 50.01 46.71 -98.91
C ARG A 81 51.35 45.98 -98.95
N MET A 82 52.35 46.62 -99.53
CA MET A 82 53.74 46.22 -99.42
C MET A 82 54.38 47.00 -98.26
N ASP A 83 55.10 46.33 -97.35
CA ASP A 83 55.64 47.02 -96.15
C ASP A 83 56.92 47.84 -96.43
N PHE A 84 57.72 47.46 -97.43
CA PHE A 84 59.00 48.12 -97.78
C PHE A 84 58.89 49.11 -98.95
N LYS A 85 57.68 49.32 -99.47
CA LYS A 85 57.39 50.25 -100.57
C LYS A 85 56.03 50.86 -100.31
N GLU A 86 55.89 52.18 -100.44
CA GLU A 86 54.58 52.86 -100.43
C GLU A 86 53.75 52.40 -101.63
N MET A 87 53.05 51.27 -101.46
CA MET A 87 52.23 50.62 -102.47
C MET A 87 51.11 49.83 -101.78
N MET A 88 49.88 50.10 -102.21
CA MET A 88 48.65 49.45 -101.79
C MET A 88 47.98 48.79 -103.00
N GLN A 89 47.38 47.63 -102.82
CA GLN A 89 46.55 46.96 -103.82
C GLN A 89 45.19 46.57 -103.21
N LEU A 90 44.12 46.94 -103.91
CA LEU A 90 42.78 46.42 -103.66
C LEU A 90 42.45 45.46 -104.80
N ARG A 91 42.15 44.20 -104.46
CA ARG A 91 41.67 43.19 -105.42
C ARG A 91 40.21 42.90 -105.13
N LEU A 92 39.37 42.95 -106.15
CA LEU A 92 37.94 42.68 -106.08
C LEU A 92 37.61 41.53 -107.03
N ALA A 93 37.04 40.44 -106.53
CA ALA A 93 36.66 39.27 -107.34
C ALA A 93 35.17 38.99 -107.20
N GLU A 94 34.43 38.70 -108.27
CA GLU A 94 33.02 38.26 -108.16
C GLU A 94 32.94 36.95 -107.37
N LYS A 95 32.09 36.87 -106.34
CA LYS A 95 32.00 35.68 -105.47
C LYS A 95 31.54 34.43 -106.25
N ALA A 96 30.72 34.61 -107.27
CA ALA A 96 30.24 33.53 -108.14
C ALA A 96 31.28 33.07 -109.17
N ASP A 97 32.25 33.90 -109.53
CA ASP A 97 33.33 33.57 -110.45
C ASP A 97 34.56 34.45 -110.19
N GLN A 98 35.49 33.94 -109.38
CA GLN A 98 36.69 34.68 -108.99
C GLN A 98 37.67 34.96 -110.14
N ARG A 99 37.44 34.38 -111.33
CA ARG A 99 38.18 34.73 -112.56
C ARG A 99 37.84 36.15 -113.03
N ARG A 100 36.66 36.66 -112.66
CA ARG A 100 36.28 38.07 -112.84
C ARG A 100 36.88 38.88 -111.70
N MET A 101 38.13 39.26 -111.89
CA MET A 101 38.92 40.01 -110.92
C MET A 101 39.24 41.40 -111.45
N TYR A 102 39.15 42.39 -110.57
CA TYR A 102 39.46 43.79 -110.83
C TYR A 102 40.49 44.25 -109.82
N ILE A 103 41.51 44.97 -110.27
CA ILE A 103 42.65 45.35 -109.45
C ILE A 103 42.84 46.86 -109.52
N THR A 104 42.88 47.47 -108.34
CA THR A 104 43.33 48.84 -108.09
C THR A 104 44.71 48.74 -107.45
N THR A 105 45.75 49.30 -108.07
CA THR A 105 47.08 49.42 -107.47
C THR A 105 47.40 50.90 -107.35
N VAL A 106 47.81 51.34 -106.17
CA VAL A 106 48.23 52.73 -105.90
C VAL A 106 49.61 52.69 -105.26
N ASP A 107 50.58 53.34 -105.90
CA ASP A 107 51.95 53.56 -105.44
C ASP A 107 52.23 55.05 -105.25
N CYS A 108 53.47 55.44 -104.89
CA CYS A 108 53.83 56.85 -104.71
C CYS A 108 53.41 57.74 -105.89
N THR A 109 53.70 57.33 -107.11
CA THR A 109 53.50 58.13 -108.33
C THR A 109 52.01 58.32 -108.60
N SER A 110 51.26 57.22 -108.67
CA SER A 110 49.80 57.26 -108.86
C SER A 110 49.08 57.91 -107.67
N PHE A 111 49.60 57.82 -106.45
CA PHE A 111 49.07 58.58 -105.31
C PHE A 111 49.26 60.08 -105.47
N HIS A 112 50.40 60.56 -106.00
CA HIS A 112 50.61 61.98 -106.24
C HIS A 112 49.62 62.54 -107.27
N GLU A 113 49.34 61.79 -108.34
CA GLU A 113 48.31 62.12 -109.34
C GLU A 113 46.92 62.16 -108.70
N LEU A 114 46.51 61.10 -108.00
CA LEU A 114 45.22 61.03 -107.29
C LEU A 114 45.07 62.15 -106.25
N LYS A 115 46.16 62.51 -105.58
CA LYS A 115 46.22 63.59 -104.59
C LYS A 115 45.94 64.96 -105.21
N GLN A 116 46.46 65.21 -106.41
CA GLN A 116 46.19 66.43 -107.16
C GLN A 116 44.77 66.42 -107.73
N ASP A 117 44.39 65.37 -108.47
CA ASP A 117 43.13 65.29 -109.21
C ASP A 117 41.89 65.29 -108.30
N GLN A 118 42.00 64.70 -107.09
CA GLN A 118 40.91 64.61 -106.12
C GLN A 118 41.14 65.48 -104.87
N CYS A 119 42.11 66.41 -104.92
CA CYS A 119 42.39 67.37 -103.85
C CYS A 119 42.57 66.73 -102.46
N LEU A 120 43.31 65.60 -102.38
CA LEU A 120 43.43 64.81 -101.16
C LEU A 120 44.43 65.43 -100.17
N ASN A 121 43.94 65.97 -99.05
CA ASN A 121 44.77 66.63 -98.04
C ASN A 121 45.43 65.67 -97.02
N VAL A 122 46.06 64.58 -97.50
CA VAL A 122 46.67 63.51 -96.68
C VAL A 122 48.05 63.06 -97.17
N THR A 123 48.79 62.34 -96.33
CA THR A 123 49.99 61.56 -96.69
C THR A 123 49.59 60.19 -97.27
N PHE A 124 50.53 59.43 -97.83
CA PHE A 124 50.25 58.07 -98.34
C PHE A 124 49.73 57.13 -97.22
N ALA A 125 50.33 57.19 -96.02
CA ALA A 125 49.84 56.47 -94.84
C ALA A 125 48.41 56.89 -94.45
N GLY A 126 48.14 58.18 -94.33
CA GLY A 126 46.80 58.69 -94.00
C GLY A 126 45.76 58.43 -95.09
N PHE A 127 46.19 58.24 -96.34
CA PHE A 127 45.34 57.77 -97.44
C PHE A 127 44.96 56.30 -97.25
N MET A 128 45.90 55.40 -96.95
CA MET A 128 45.60 53.99 -96.65
C MET A 128 44.62 53.86 -95.47
N ASP A 129 44.83 54.61 -94.38
CA ASP A 129 43.94 54.62 -93.22
C ASP A 129 42.51 55.06 -93.60
N ASN A 130 42.38 56.08 -94.45
CA ASN A 130 41.09 56.52 -94.97
C ASN A 130 40.44 55.50 -95.89
N VAL A 131 41.20 54.81 -96.74
CA VAL A 131 40.68 53.72 -97.60
C VAL A 131 40.15 52.57 -96.73
N VAL A 132 40.91 52.10 -95.73
CA VAL A 132 40.46 51.05 -94.81
C VAL A 132 39.25 51.50 -93.97
N ARG A 133 39.19 52.77 -93.56
CA ARG A 133 37.98 53.34 -92.92
C ARG A 133 36.78 53.31 -93.87
N MET A 134 36.92 53.78 -95.11
CA MET A 134 35.82 53.81 -96.08
C MET A 134 35.36 52.40 -96.50
N LEU A 135 36.28 51.43 -96.60
CA LEU A 135 35.93 50.02 -96.80
C LEU A 135 35.08 49.46 -95.65
N ARG A 136 35.43 49.78 -94.39
CA ARG A 136 34.60 49.44 -93.22
C ARG A 136 33.26 50.17 -93.21
N ASP A 137 33.23 51.45 -93.60
CA ASP A 137 31.98 52.20 -93.74
C ASP A 137 31.09 51.57 -94.84
N CYS A 138 31.67 51.07 -95.94
CA CYS A 138 30.97 50.29 -96.96
C CYS A 138 30.41 48.96 -96.44
N GLN A 139 31.17 48.20 -95.64
CA GLN A 139 30.66 46.97 -94.99
C GLN A 139 29.48 47.26 -94.06
N SER A 140 29.53 48.37 -93.32
CA SER A 140 28.44 48.79 -92.43
C SER A 140 27.23 49.40 -93.15
N GLY A 141 27.26 49.49 -94.49
CA GLY A 141 26.18 50.04 -95.30
C GLY A 141 26.05 51.57 -95.29
N LYS A 142 27.00 52.30 -94.68
CA LYS A 142 27.02 53.77 -94.69
C LYS A 142 27.47 54.34 -96.04
N LEU A 143 28.32 53.60 -96.74
CA LEU A 143 28.77 53.90 -98.10
C LEU A 143 28.43 52.71 -99.01
N GLU A 144 28.27 52.95 -100.30
CA GLU A 144 28.22 51.92 -101.32
C GLU A 144 29.54 51.88 -102.09
N LEU A 145 30.01 50.68 -102.43
CA LEU A 145 31.14 50.49 -103.32
C LEU A 145 30.62 50.30 -104.75
N HIS A 146 31.06 51.15 -105.68
CA HIS A 146 30.65 51.13 -107.09
C HIS A 146 31.84 50.81 -107.98
N LEU A 147 31.63 49.99 -109.00
CA LEU A 147 32.59 49.75 -110.08
C LEU A 147 31.97 50.25 -111.39
N ALA A 148 32.46 51.40 -111.85
CA ALA A 148 31.99 52.05 -113.08
C ALA A 148 33.00 51.84 -114.21
N ALA A 149 32.54 51.57 -115.44
CA ALA A 149 33.42 51.58 -116.61
C ALA A 149 33.80 53.02 -116.97
N ARG A 150 35.08 53.28 -117.26
CA ARG A 150 35.55 54.61 -117.68
C ARG A 150 35.26 54.86 -119.17
N GLU A 151 35.33 53.81 -119.97
CA GLU A 151 35.10 53.82 -121.41
C GLU A 151 34.26 52.60 -121.85
N PRO A 152 33.54 52.69 -122.98
CA PRO A 152 32.87 51.53 -123.58
C PRO A 152 33.83 50.46 -124.13
N SER A 153 35.14 50.75 -124.18
CA SER A 153 36.22 49.82 -124.57
C SER A 153 36.44 48.69 -123.54
N GLY A 154 35.91 48.82 -122.32
CA GLY A 154 35.70 47.71 -121.37
C GLY A 154 36.93 47.22 -120.58
N SER A 155 38.10 47.85 -120.73
CA SER A 155 39.32 47.50 -119.98
C SER A 155 39.52 48.35 -118.71
N GLU A 156 39.19 49.65 -118.79
CA GLU A 156 39.35 50.61 -117.70
C GLU A 156 38.07 50.81 -116.87
N TYR A 157 38.25 50.76 -115.55
CA TYR A 157 37.20 50.92 -114.55
C TYR A 157 37.60 51.95 -113.49
N GLN A 158 36.62 52.39 -112.72
CA GLN A 158 36.78 53.24 -111.56
C GLN A 158 36.09 52.60 -110.35
N LEU A 159 36.85 52.38 -109.29
CA LEU A 159 36.35 51.90 -108.01
C LEU A 159 35.99 53.12 -107.13
N GLN A 160 34.70 53.35 -106.94
CA GLN A 160 34.15 54.57 -106.33
C GLN A 160 33.51 54.27 -104.98
N PHE A 161 33.85 55.09 -103.97
CA PHE A 161 33.24 55.09 -102.63
C PHE A 161 32.11 56.12 -102.60
N VAL A 162 30.86 55.66 -102.58
CA VAL A 162 29.68 56.51 -102.82
C VAL A 162 28.80 56.61 -101.57
N GLU A 163 28.56 57.82 -101.08
CA GLU A 163 27.55 58.10 -100.06
C GLU A 163 26.22 58.41 -100.77
N ILE A 164 25.19 57.62 -100.45
CA ILE A 164 23.84 57.85 -100.96
C ILE A 164 23.18 58.96 -100.15
N ARG A 165 22.72 60.02 -100.85
CA ARG A 165 22.06 61.18 -100.23
C ARG A 165 20.75 61.49 -100.96
N SER A 166 19.82 62.13 -100.27
CA SER A 166 18.48 62.45 -100.78
C SER A 166 18.45 63.37 -101.99
N PHE A 167 19.46 64.22 -102.18
CA PHE A 167 19.55 65.17 -103.30
C PHE A 167 20.47 64.70 -104.42
N LYS A 168 21.74 64.41 -104.09
CA LYS A 168 22.76 63.94 -105.04
C LYS A 168 23.78 63.09 -104.30
N ASN A 169 24.06 61.90 -104.81
CA ASN A 169 25.10 61.02 -104.25
C ASN A 169 26.48 61.71 -104.27
N LEU A 170 27.24 61.54 -103.19
CA LEU A 170 28.59 62.09 -103.06
C LEU A 170 29.61 60.97 -103.28
N ILE A 171 30.55 61.17 -104.20
CA ILE A 171 31.72 60.28 -104.36
C ILE A 171 32.80 60.82 -103.43
N HIS A 172 33.23 60.02 -102.45
CA HIS A 172 34.27 60.38 -101.48
C HIS A 172 35.68 60.13 -102.02
N LEU A 173 35.83 59.07 -102.83
CA LEU A 173 37.08 58.68 -103.46
C LEU A 173 36.78 57.84 -104.70
N CYS A 174 37.55 58.06 -105.76
CA CYS A 174 37.49 57.34 -107.02
C CYS A 174 38.89 56.81 -107.35
N LEU A 175 39.06 55.49 -107.42
CA LEU A 175 40.35 54.86 -107.68
C LEU A 175 40.42 54.23 -109.08
N PRO A 176 41.53 54.38 -109.82
CA PRO A 176 41.73 53.74 -111.10
C PRO A 176 41.80 52.23 -110.90
N CYS A 177 40.95 51.51 -111.62
CA CYS A 177 40.80 50.08 -111.50
C CYS A 177 40.84 49.46 -112.89
N ARG A 178 41.46 48.28 -113.03
CA ARG A 178 41.53 47.57 -114.31
C ARG A 178 41.00 46.15 -114.15
N SER A 179 40.44 45.60 -115.22
CA SER A 179 40.23 44.15 -115.31
C SER A 179 41.60 43.46 -115.18
N ALA A 180 41.70 42.43 -114.35
CA ALA A 180 42.94 41.70 -114.15
C ALA A 180 43.26 40.85 -115.38
N PRO A 181 44.50 40.90 -115.92
CA PRO A 181 44.88 40.06 -117.05
C PRO A 181 44.98 38.58 -116.61
N LEU A 182 44.83 37.66 -117.57
CA LEU A 182 44.68 36.23 -117.30
C LEU A 182 45.81 35.63 -116.46
N ASN A 183 47.06 36.04 -116.70
CA ASN A 183 48.23 35.61 -115.93
C ASN A 183 48.11 36.01 -114.44
N THR A 184 47.66 37.23 -114.14
CA THR A 184 47.40 37.70 -112.77
C THR A 184 46.26 36.94 -112.11
N VAL A 185 45.18 36.67 -112.85
CA VAL A 185 44.03 35.89 -112.37
C VAL A 185 44.48 34.48 -111.99
N LEU A 186 45.22 33.80 -112.87
CA LEU A 186 45.75 32.45 -112.63
C LEU A 186 46.70 32.43 -111.43
N TYR A 187 47.60 33.41 -111.31
CA TYR A 187 48.51 33.54 -110.17
C TYR A 187 47.76 33.58 -108.83
N TYR A 188 46.81 34.50 -108.69
CA TYR A 188 46.07 34.64 -107.43
C TYR A 188 45.12 33.48 -107.14
N ILE A 189 44.51 32.87 -108.17
CA ILE A 189 43.69 31.67 -107.98
C ILE A 189 44.54 30.49 -107.51
N ASN A 190 45.72 30.28 -108.09
CA ASN A 190 46.65 29.22 -107.65
C ASN A 190 47.12 29.46 -106.20
N LEU A 191 47.47 30.70 -105.84
CA LEU A 191 47.85 31.04 -104.47
C LEU A 191 46.73 30.77 -103.46
N MET A 192 45.47 31.08 -103.82
CA MET A 192 44.31 30.75 -102.99
C MET A 192 44.01 29.25 -102.93
N LEU A 193 44.25 28.52 -104.04
CA LEU A 193 44.09 27.06 -104.09
C LEU A 193 45.11 26.37 -103.16
N ASP A 194 46.39 26.75 -103.22
CA ASP A 194 47.44 26.22 -102.34
C ASP A 194 47.18 26.52 -100.86
N ALA A 195 46.73 27.74 -100.55
CA ALA A 195 46.34 28.11 -99.19
C ALA A 195 45.12 27.31 -98.72
N SER A 196 44.15 27.07 -99.60
CA SER A 196 42.97 26.25 -99.34
C SER A 196 43.35 24.79 -99.09
N HIS A 197 44.17 24.18 -99.94
CA HIS A 197 44.66 22.81 -99.77
C HIS A 197 45.40 22.61 -98.44
N LYS A 198 46.32 23.52 -98.08
CA LYS A 198 47.02 23.48 -96.79
C LYS A 198 46.06 23.57 -95.61
N LYS A 199 45.03 24.43 -95.71
CA LYS A 199 44.01 24.56 -94.67
C LYS A 199 43.12 23.32 -94.56
N CYS A 200 42.70 22.74 -95.68
CA CYS A 200 41.91 21.49 -95.68
C CYS A 200 42.70 20.33 -95.07
N PHE A 201 43.96 20.15 -95.46
CA PHE A 201 44.83 19.10 -94.91
C PHE A 201 44.97 19.19 -93.37
N LEU A 202 45.25 20.38 -92.84
CA LEU A 202 45.34 20.60 -91.39
C LEU A 202 44.01 20.39 -90.65
N LEU A 203 42.88 20.72 -91.30
CA LEU A 203 41.55 20.45 -90.74
C LEU A 203 41.24 18.95 -90.75
N GLU A 204 41.62 18.20 -91.81
CA GLU A 204 41.45 16.76 -91.89
C GLU A 204 42.28 16.02 -90.82
N GLU A 205 43.54 16.42 -90.61
CA GLU A 205 44.41 15.91 -89.54
C GLU A 205 43.79 16.15 -88.16
N SER A 206 43.31 17.38 -87.90
CA SER A 206 42.65 17.73 -86.64
C SER A 206 41.35 16.94 -86.42
N ILE A 207 40.54 16.76 -87.46
CA ILE A 207 39.30 15.96 -87.40
C ILE A 207 39.62 14.50 -87.07
N GLN A 208 40.64 13.90 -87.70
CA GLN A 208 41.06 12.53 -87.42
C GLN A 208 41.51 12.36 -85.96
N GLN A 209 42.29 13.30 -85.42
CA GLN A 209 42.71 13.27 -84.01
C GLN A 209 41.50 13.31 -83.07
N VAL A 210 40.61 14.30 -83.24
CA VAL A 210 39.40 14.45 -82.39
C VAL A 210 38.49 13.22 -82.49
N GLN A 211 38.38 12.60 -83.67
CA GLN A 211 37.60 11.39 -83.87
C GLN A 211 38.19 10.16 -83.15
N LEU A 212 39.52 10.03 -83.12
CA LEU A 212 40.20 9.00 -82.33
C LEU A 212 39.98 9.20 -80.83
N GLU A 213 40.17 10.42 -80.33
CA GLU A 213 39.93 10.78 -78.92
C GLU A 213 38.49 10.48 -78.49
N LEU A 214 37.50 10.89 -79.31
CA LEU A 214 36.08 10.63 -79.07
C LEU A 214 35.77 9.12 -79.03
N SER A 215 36.40 8.32 -79.90
CA SER A 215 36.22 6.86 -79.91
C SER A 215 36.76 6.19 -78.63
N SER A 216 37.92 6.66 -78.15
CA SER A 216 38.55 6.21 -76.90
C SER A 216 37.70 6.56 -75.68
N GLN A 217 37.19 7.80 -75.61
CA GLN A 217 36.31 8.26 -74.53
C GLN A 217 34.99 7.48 -74.49
N ARG A 218 34.37 7.20 -75.65
CA ARG A 218 33.18 6.34 -75.70
C ARG A 218 33.48 4.94 -75.14
N ALA A 219 34.56 4.30 -75.58
CA ALA A 219 34.96 2.99 -75.07
C ALA A 219 35.34 2.99 -73.57
N HIS A 220 35.74 4.13 -73.00
CA HIS A 220 35.92 4.28 -71.56
C HIS A 220 34.58 4.42 -70.82
N MET A 221 33.66 5.24 -71.34
CA MET A 221 32.31 5.41 -70.80
C MET A 221 31.54 4.08 -70.78
N ASP A 222 31.64 3.28 -71.85
CA ASP A 222 30.97 1.98 -71.94
C ASP A 222 31.52 0.98 -70.88
N ARG A 223 32.83 1.03 -70.60
CA ARG A 223 33.46 0.24 -69.52
C ARG A 223 32.97 0.65 -68.13
N LEU A 224 32.97 1.95 -67.83
CA LEU A 224 32.45 2.47 -66.56
C LEU A 224 30.95 2.18 -66.40
N GLY A 225 30.17 2.23 -67.49
CA GLY A 225 28.76 1.83 -67.50
C GLY A 225 28.58 0.36 -67.11
N ALA A 226 29.37 -0.54 -67.68
CA ALA A 226 29.34 -1.96 -67.34
C ALA A 226 29.75 -2.25 -65.89
N GLU A 227 30.77 -1.56 -65.36
CA GLU A 227 31.17 -1.67 -63.95
C GLU A 227 30.08 -1.14 -63.01
N ASN A 228 29.45 -0.02 -63.35
CA ASN A 228 28.38 0.57 -62.55
C ASN A 228 27.14 -0.34 -62.48
N SER A 229 26.76 -0.99 -63.59
CA SER A 229 25.68 -1.99 -63.59
C SER A 229 26.00 -3.19 -62.69
N LYS A 230 27.21 -3.76 -62.79
CA LYS A 230 27.66 -4.86 -61.91
C LYS A 230 27.61 -4.50 -60.43
N LEU A 231 28.03 -3.29 -60.07
CA LEU A 231 27.98 -2.81 -58.69
C LEU A 231 26.54 -2.63 -58.18
N ARG A 232 25.61 -2.21 -59.04
CA ARG A 232 24.18 -2.13 -58.69
C ARG A 232 23.56 -3.52 -58.50
N GLU A 233 23.87 -4.46 -59.39
CA GLU A 233 23.43 -5.86 -59.29
C GLU A 233 23.93 -6.51 -57.99
N ALA A 234 25.23 -6.40 -57.70
CA ALA A 234 25.83 -6.92 -56.47
C ALA A 234 25.26 -6.25 -55.20
N LEU A 235 24.96 -4.95 -55.25
CA LEU A 235 24.32 -4.25 -54.13
C LEU A 235 22.88 -4.73 -53.89
N ALA A 236 22.12 -4.95 -54.97
CA ALA A 236 20.76 -5.47 -54.88
C ALA A 236 20.74 -6.91 -54.32
N GLU A 237 21.60 -7.79 -54.84
CA GLU A 237 21.74 -9.17 -54.34
C GLU A 237 22.14 -9.21 -52.85
N ASN A 238 23.11 -8.38 -52.44
CA ASN A 238 23.54 -8.30 -51.05
C ASN A 238 22.45 -7.73 -50.12
N THR A 239 21.66 -6.77 -50.60
CA THR A 239 20.52 -6.21 -49.85
C THR A 239 19.45 -7.28 -49.65
N GLN A 240 19.05 -7.98 -50.72
CA GLN A 240 18.08 -9.08 -50.64
C GLN A 240 18.56 -10.17 -49.68
N ARG A 241 19.83 -10.58 -49.76
CA ARG A 241 20.42 -11.60 -48.89
C ARG A 241 20.39 -11.20 -47.41
N LEU A 242 20.63 -9.92 -47.12
CA LEU A 242 20.58 -9.39 -45.75
C LEU A 242 19.14 -9.31 -45.24
N GLU A 243 18.18 -8.94 -46.09
CA GLU A 243 16.74 -8.96 -45.77
C GLU A 243 16.25 -10.40 -45.48
N GLU A 244 16.65 -11.38 -46.28
CA GLU A 244 16.36 -12.81 -46.07
C GLU A 244 16.96 -13.32 -44.74
N GLN A 245 18.20 -12.93 -44.41
CA GLN A 245 18.83 -13.26 -43.14
C GLN A 245 18.09 -12.65 -41.95
N HIS A 246 17.80 -11.35 -41.98
CA HIS A 246 17.05 -10.68 -40.91
C HIS A 246 15.63 -11.24 -40.76
N ALA A 247 14.95 -11.61 -41.85
CA ALA A 247 13.65 -12.26 -41.80
C ALA A 247 13.70 -13.63 -41.12
N ALA A 248 14.72 -14.44 -41.42
CA ALA A 248 14.95 -15.73 -40.77
C ALA A 248 15.29 -15.59 -39.27
N GLU A 249 16.13 -14.61 -38.90
CA GLU A 249 16.45 -14.31 -37.50
C GLU A 249 15.21 -13.82 -36.72
N LEU A 250 14.41 -12.92 -37.29
CA LEU A 250 13.16 -12.45 -36.69
C LEU A 250 12.17 -13.60 -36.49
N GLN A 251 12.00 -14.47 -37.48
CA GLN A 251 11.15 -15.66 -37.35
C GLN A 251 11.66 -16.58 -36.23
N GLN A 252 12.97 -16.86 -36.18
CA GLN A 252 13.56 -17.69 -35.14
C GLN A 252 13.33 -17.11 -33.73
N MET A 253 13.53 -15.80 -33.57
CA MET A 253 13.28 -15.10 -32.30
C MET A 253 11.79 -15.13 -31.91
N GLN A 254 10.88 -14.97 -32.88
CA GLN A 254 9.44 -15.03 -32.63
C GLN A 254 8.96 -16.44 -32.26
N GLU A 255 9.51 -17.49 -32.87
CA GLU A 255 9.29 -18.88 -32.48
C GLU A 255 9.82 -19.19 -31.07
N GLN A 256 11.02 -18.70 -30.73
CA GLN A 256 11.56 -18.84 -29.37
C GLN A 256 10.67 -18.15 -28.34
N LEU A 257 10.19 -16.93 -28.63
CA LEU A 257 9.33 -16.17 -27.74
C LEU A 257 7.96 -16.86 -27.56
N SER A 258 7.39 -17.45 -28.61
CA SER A 258 6.18 -18.29 -28.50
C SER A 258 6.40 -19.48 -27.56
N LYS A 259 7.48 -20.24 -27.77
CA LYS A 259 7.83 -21.42 -26.94
C LYS A 259 8.01 -21.04 -25.46
N VAL A 260 8.71 -19.94 -25.17
CA VAL A 260 8.88 -19.45 -23.78
C VAL A 260 7.55 -19.00 -23.18
N ASN A 261 6.68 -18.36 -23.96
CA ASN A 261 5.37 -17.91 -23.48
C ASN A 261 4.41 -19.10 -23.23
N GLU A 262 4.43 -20.12 -24.08
CA GLU A 262 3.72 -21.38 -23.89
C GLU A 262 4.20 -22.13 -22.64
N GLN A 263 5.51 -22.26 -22.47
CA GLN A 263 6.12 -22.84 -21.26
C GLN A 263 5.66 -22.10 -20.00
N ARG A 264 5.82 -20.77 -19.97
CA ARG A 264 5.38 -19.91 -18.86
C ARG A 264 3.88 -20.05 -18.57
N SER A 265 3.05 -20.13 -19.60
CA SER A 265 1.60 -20.34 -19.45
C SER A 265 1.30 -21.70 -18.80
N SER A 266 1.99 -22.75 -19.24
CA SER A 266 1.85 -24.11 -18.67
C SER A 266 2.30 -24.18 -17.21
N GLU A 267 3.37 -23.47 -16.83
CA GLU A 267 3.85 -23.36 -15.46
C GLU A 267 2.89 -22.56 -14.58
N LEU A 268 2.35 -21.44 -15.09
CA LEU A 268 1.32 -20.66 -14.39
C LEU A 268 0.06 -21.50 -14.11
N GLU A 269 -0.40 -22.29 -15.07
CA GLU A 269 -1.52 -23.22 -14.87
C GLU A 269 -1.19 -24.34 -13.87
N ARG A 270 0.02 -24.91 -13.93
CA ARG A 270 0.49 -25.89 -12.93
C ARG A 270 0.52 -25.29 -11.53
N ASN A 271 1.07 -24.09 -11.39
CA ASN A 271 1.15 -23.36 -10.12
C ASN A 271 -0.23 -23.00 -9.60
N ARG A 272 -1.14 -22.54 -10.47
CA ARG A 272 -2.55 -22.28 -10.13
C ARG A 272 -3.24 -23.52 -9.55
N ARG A 273 -3.12 -24.67 -10.21
CA ARG A 273 -3.67 -25.95 -9.71
C ARG A 273 -3.06 -26.35 -8.36
N SER A 274 -1.75 -26.15 -8.19
CA SER A 274 -1.07 -26.43 -6.92
C SER A 274 -1.54 -25.51 -5.80
N ILE A 275 -1.71 -24.22 -6.06
CA ILE A 275 -2.27 -23.24 -5.12
C ILE A 275 -3.71 -23.63 -4.73
N SER A 276 -4.58 -23.95 -5.69
CA SER A 276 -5.96 -24.38 -5.39
C SER A 276 -6.01 -25.67 -4.57
N SER A 277 -5.09 -26.61 -4.81
CA SER A 277 -4.96 -27.83 -3.99
C SER A 277 -4.53 -27.52 -2.56
N ILE A 278 -3.55 -26.63 -2.37
CA ILE A 278 -3.09 -26.18 -1.05
C ILE A 278 -4.20 -25.39 -0.32
N GLN A 279 -4.97 -24.56 -1.04
CA GLN A 279 -6.13 -23.85 -0.48
C GLN A 279 -7.19 -24.84 0.03
N ALA A 280 -7.56 -25.85 -0.75
CA ALA A 280 -8.50 -26.88 -0.31
C ALA A 280 -7.98 -27.69 0.90
N GLN A 281 -6.68 -27.96 0.98
CA GLN A 281 -6.06 -28.58 2.16
C GLN A 281 -6.10 -27.65 3.39
N LEU A 282 -5.87 -26.35 3.22
CA LEU A 282 -5.94 -25.35 4.28
C LEU A 282 -7.36 -25.17 4.81
N GLU A 283 -8.36 -25.12 3.92
CA GLU A 283 -9.77 -25.07 4.27
C GLU A 283 -10.19 -26.31 5.06
N LYS A 284 -9.81 -27.51 4.61
CA LYS A 284 -10.04 -28.75 5.35
C LYS A 284 -9.37 -28.72 6.73
N ALA A 285 -8.09 -28.35 6.81
CA ALA A 285 -7.37 -28.29 8.07
C ALA A 285 -7.97 -27.25 9.05
N ASN A 286 -8.55 -26.15 8.53
CA ASN A 286 -9.30 -25.19 9.34
C ASN A 286 -10.64 -25.74 9.83
N ALA A 287 -11.34 -26.55 9.02
CA ALA A 287 -12.54 -27.26 9.46
C ALA A 287 -12.20 -28.29 10.55
N ASP A 288 -11.20 -29.16 10.31
CA ASP A 288 -10.69 -30.13 11.28
C ASP A 288 -10.24 -29.44 12.60
N LYS A 289 -9.62 -28.26 12.51
CA LYS A 289 -9.27 -27.40 13.67
C LYS A 289 -10.49 -26.84 14.40
N CYS A 290 -11.55 -26.48 13.67
CA CYS A 290 -12.80 -26.00 14.27
C CYS A 290 -13.48 -27.14 15.03
N ASP A 291 -13.62 -28.31 14.40
CA ASP A 291 -14.24 -29.50 15.00
C ASP A 291 -13.47 -29.98 16.23
N THR A 292 -12.13 -30.01 16.16
CA THR A 292 -11.30 -30.34 17.34
C THR A 292 -11.38 -29.30 18.45
N LYS A 293 -11.54 -28.01 18.13
CA LYS A 293 -11.80 -26.96 19.13
C LYS A 293 -13.16 -27.15 19.81
N ILE A 294 -14.22 -27.44 19.04
CA ILE A 294 -15.56 -27.73 19.58
C ILE A 294 -15.51 -28.98 20.47
N ALA A 295 -14.82 -30.04 20.04
CA ALA A 295 -14.64 -31.25 20.83
C ALA A 295 -13.85 -31.00 22.13
N LEU A 296 -12.83 -30.12 22.09
CA LEU A 296 -12.08 -29.68 23.27
C LEU A 296 -12.98 -28.90 24.24
N GLU A 297 -13.74 -27.91 23.76
CA GLU A 297 -14.69 -27.13 24.59
C GLU A 297 -15.75 -28.04 25.24
N GLN A 298 -16.25 -29.05 24.53
CA GLN A 298 -17.15 -30.07 25.09
C GLN A 298 -16.48 -30.98 26.13
N ALA A 299 -15.21 -31.34 25.92
CA ALA A 299 -14.43 -32.13 26.86
C ALA A 299 -14.11 -31.33 28.14
N GLU A 300 -13.77 -30.04 28.01
CA GLU A 300 -13.59 -29.10 29.12
C GLU A 300 -14.88 -28.93 29.91
N GLN A 301 -16.03 -28.72 29.26
CA GLN A 301 -17.34 -28.67 29.92
C GLN A 301 -17.67 -29.96 30.68
N ARG A 302 -17.41 -31.14 30.10
CA ARG A 302 -17.56 -32.43 30.80
C ARG A 302 -16.61 -32.55 31.99
N THR A 303 -15.36 -32.11 31.84
CA THR A 303 -14.35 -32.19 32.90
C THR A 303 -14.71 -31.24 34.05
N GLN A 304 -15.25 -30.05 33.74
CA GLN A 304 -15.79 -29.13 34.73
C GLN A 304 -17.00 -29.73 35.46
N ALA A 305 -17.98 -30.29 34.74
CA ALA A 305 -19.13 -30.96 35.34
C ALA A 305 -18.72 -32.13 36.25
N LEU A 306 -17.78 -32.98 35.81
CA LEU A 306 -17.22 -34.06 36.64
C LEU A 306 -16.41 -33.54 37.83
N SER A 307 -15.75 -32.39 37.70
CA SER A 307 -15.05 -31.71 38.81
C SER A 307 -16.05 -31.18 39.85
N ASP A 308 -17.17 -30.61 39.41
CA ASP A 308 -18.25 -30.11 40.27
C ASP A 308 -18.98 -31.27 40.96
N GLU A 309 -19.24 -32.37 40.25
CA GLU A 309 -19.73 -33.64 40.84
C GLU A 309 -18.73 -34.21 41.85
N LEU A 310 -17.43 -34.21 41.55
CA LEU A 310 -16.39 -34.67 42.47
C LEU A 310 -16.30 -33.76 43.71
N ALA A 311 -16.45 -32.44 43.56
CA ALA A 311 -16.48 -31.48 44.66
C ALA A 311 -17.73 -31.67 45.54
N SER A 312 -18.90 -31.86 44.93
CA SER A 312 -20.16 -32.21 45.60
C SER A 312 -20.04 -33.54 46.35
N CYS A 313 -19.44 -34.56 45.74
CA CYS A 313 -19.24 -35.86 46.35
C CYS A 313 -18.20 -35.81 47.49
N LYS A 314 -17.11 -35.04 47.35
CA LYS A 314 -16.16 -34.73 48.44
C LYS A 314 -16.84 -34.01 49.60
N SER A 315 -17.68 -33.01 49.33
CA SER A 315 -18.47 -32.30 50.34
C SER A 315 -19.39 -33.26 51.11
N ARG A 316 -20.15 -34.09 50.38
CA ARG A 316 -21.00 -35.14 50.97
C ARG A 316 -20.20 -36.16 51.78
N MET A 317 -19.00 -36.52 51.32
CA MET A 317 -18.10 -37.43 52.03
C MET A 317 -17.55 -36.78 53.32
N CYS A 318 -17.27 -35.48 53.32
CA CYS A 318 -16.91 -34.74 54.53
C CYS A 318 -18.06 -34.70 55.53
N SER A 319 -19.29 -34.37 55.12
CA SER A 319 -20.46 -34.40 56.03
C SER A 319 -20.76 -35.80 56.58
N LEU A 320 -20.58 -36.85 55.76
CA LEU A 320 -20.69 -38.24 56.22
C LEU A 320 -19.56 -38.63 57.17
N LYS A 321 -18.34 -38.10 56.97
CA LYS A 321 -17.22 -38.31 57.89
C LYS A 321 -17.47 -37.60 59.22
N GLU A 322 -17.95 -36.35 59.21
CA GLU A 322 -18.35 -35.62 60.42
C GLU A 322 -19.49 -36.34 61.18
N GLN A 323 -20.48 -36.89 60.47
CA GLN A 323 -21.50 -37.76 61.09
C GLN A 323 -20.89 -39.04 61.68
N ASN A 324 -19.95 -39.68 61.00
CA ASN A 324 -19.30 -40.90 61.49
C ASN A 324 -18.41 -40.62 62.70
N ASP A 325 -17.62 -39.55 62.68
CA ASP A 325 -16.79 -39.10 63.82
C ASP A 325 -17.67 -38.71 65.03
N LYS A 326 -18.84 -38.09 64.79
CA LYS A 326 -19.85 -37.82 65.82
C LYS A 326 -20.43 -39.11 66.41
N LEU A 327 -20.88 -40.05 65.57
CA LEU A 327 -21.36 -41.37 65.99
C LEU A 327 -20.27 -42.19 66.71
N HIS A 328 -18.99 -42.02 66.34
CA HIS A 328 -17.87 -42.65 66.99
C HIS A 328 -17.56 -42.02 68.37
N SER A 329 -17.73 -40.71 68.50
CA SER A 329 -17.69 -40.01 69.80
C SER A 329 -18.83 -40.48 70.72
N ASP A 330 -20.06 -40.55 70.20
CA ASP A 330 -21.23 -41.02 70.94
C ASP A 330 -21.08 -42.49 71.38
N LYS A 331 -20.52 -43.34 70.52
CA LYS A 331 -20.16 -44.74 70.84
C LYS A 331 -19.09 -44.85 71.92
N VAL A 332 -18.08 -43.97 71.93
CA VAL A 332 -17.05 -43.93 72.99
C VAL A 332 -17.64 -43.44 74.31
N ASN A 333 -18.53 -42.45 74.28
CA ASN A 333 -19.22 -41.96 75.47
C ASN A 333 -20.19 -43.01 76.04
N ALA A 334 -20.92 -43.72 75.19
CA ALA A 334 -21.74 -44.87 75.59
C ALA A 334 -20.90 -45.95 76.29
N LYS A 335 -19.76 -46.36 75.71
CA LYS A 335 -18.82 -47.31 76.36
C LYS A 335 -18.23 -46.80 77.68
N LYS A 336 -18.06 -45.48 77.84
CA LYS A 336 -17.63 -44.86 79.11
C LYS A 336 -18.74 -44.88 80.17
N HIS A 337 -20.00 -44.84 79.75
CA HIS A 337 -21.17 -44.96 80.63
C HIS A 337 -21.42 -46.42 81.02
N GLU A 338 -21.33 -47.34 80.05
CA GLU A 338 -21.36 -48.80 80.21
C GLU A 338 -20.38 -49.26 81.30
N ARG A 339 -19.09 -48.90 81.20
CA ARG A 339 -18.07 -49.23 82.22
C ARG A 339 -18.34 -48.63 83.61
N LYS A 340 -19.01 -47.47 83.68
CA LYS A 340 -19.44 -46.87 84.97
C LYS A 340 -20.62 -47.62 85.58
N LEU A 341 -21.45 -48.27 84.77
CA LEU A 341 -22.55 -49.11 85.22
C LEU A 341 -22.06 -50.52 85.57
N GLU A 342 -21.11 -51.10 84.82
CA GLU A 342 -20.46 -52.37 85.13
C GLU A 342 -19.80 -52.35 86.52
N TYR A 343 -19.00 -51.32 86.85
CA TYR A 343 -18.42 -51.17 88.19
C TYR A 343 -19.49 -51.06 89.30
N LYS A 344 -20.64 -50.42 89.02
CA LYS A 344 -21.77 -50.35 89.97
C LYS A 344 -22.53 -51.67 90.09
N ILE A 345 -22.59 -52.46 89.03
CA ILE A 345 -23.25 -53.78 89.02
C ILE A 345 -22.41 -54.79 89.80
N GLU A 346 -21.08 -54.75 89.68
CA GLU A 346 -20.21 -55.67 90.42
C GLU A 346 -20.19 -55.37 91.93
N ASP A 347 -20.15 -54.09 92.30
CA ASP A 347 -20.28 -53.62 93.69
C ASP A 347 -21.64 -54.01 94.31
N LEU A 348 -22.73 -53.90 93.54
CA LEU A 348 -24.06 -54.36 93.96
C LEU A 348 -24.19 -55.90 94.00
N LYS A 349 -23.48 -56.67 93.18
CA LYS A 349 -23.46 -58.14 93.26
C LYS A 349 -22.74 -58.62 94.52
N GLN A 350 -21.59 -58.03 94.85
CA GLN A 350 -20.87 -58.27 96.11
C GLN A 350 -21.82 -58.07 97.30
N HIS A 351 -22.50 -56.91 97.33
CA HIS A 351 -23.45 -56.55 98.39
C HIS A 351 -24.70 -57.45 98.43
N THR A 352 -25.12 -58.01 97.29
CA THR A 352 -26.26 -58.94 97.20
C THR A 352 -25.90 -60.35 97.69
N ALA A 353 -24.69 -60.84 97.39
CA ALA A 353 -24.22 -62.13 97.88
C ALA A 353 -24.13 -62.16 99.41
N GLU A 354 -23.61 -61.09 100.03
CA GLU A 354 -23.51 -60.94 101.48
C GLU A 354 -24.89 -60.85 102.17
N LEU A 355 -25.88 -60.19 101.55
CA LEU A 355 -27.27 -60.19 102.03
C LEU A 355 -27.93 -61.59 101.93
N GLN A 356 -27.65 -62.33 100.84
CA GLN A 356 -28.28 -63.61 100.57
C GLN A 356 -27.75 -64.71 101.51
N GLU A 357 -26.48 -64.64 101.92
CA GLU A 357 -25.92 -65.47 102.98
C GLU A 357 -26.54 -65.15 104.36
N HIS A 358 -26.73 -63.86 104.67
CA HIS A 358 -27.42 -63.42 105.89
C HIS A 358 -28.87 -63.91 105.97
N ILE A 359 -29.59 -63.94 104.85
CA ILE A 359 -30.98 -64.41 104.77
C ILE A 359 -31.08 -65.94 104.93
N GLN A 360 -30.11 -66.71 104.43
CA GLN A 360 -30.08 -68.16 104.69
C GLN A 360 -29.72 -68.49 106.15
N ARG A 361 -28.81 -67.72 106.76
CA ARG A 361 -28.45 -67.85 108.19
C ARG A 361 -29.67 -67.53 109.08
N GLY A 362 -30.33 -66.39 108.83
CA GLY A 362 -31.50 -65.95 109.57
C GLY A 362 -32.74 -66.86 109.42
N ASN A 363 -32.96 -67.50 108.26
CA ASN A 363 -34.06 -68.45 108.11
C ASN A 363 -33.85 -69.77 108.87
N LYS A 364 -32.58 -70.17 109.10
CA LYS A 364 -32.24 -71.34 109.91
C LYS A 364 -32.37 -71.05 111.41
N GLU A 365 -32.01 -69.84 111.83
CA GLU A 365 -32.21 -69.36 113.20
C GLU A 365 -33.70 -69.13 113.51
N LYS A 366 -34.49 -68.59 112.57
CA LYS A 366 -35.94 -68.41 112.71
C LYS A 366 -36.72 -69.71 112.97
N ALA A 367 -36.27 -70.83 112.41
CA ALA A 367 -36.88 -72.14 112.66
C ALA A 367 -36.56 -72.67 114.07
N ASN A 368 -35.33 -72.49 114.54
CA ASN A 368 -34.92 -72.89 115.89
C ASN A 368 -35.58 -72.00 116.96
N VAL A 369 -35.59 -70.68 116.77
CA VAL A 369 -36.22 -69.73 117.69
C VAL A 369 -37.75 -69.93 117.75
N ALA A 370 -38.40 -70.40 116.68
CA ALA A 370 -39.83 -70.75 116.74
C ALA A 370 -40.10 -72.00 117.60
N ALA A 371 -39.21 -72.99 117.60
CA ALA A 371 -39.30 -74.17 118.47
C ALA A 371 -38.96 -73.82 119.93
N GLU A 372 -37.97 -72.96 120.16
CA GLU A 372 -37.61 -72.45 121.49
C GLU A 372 -38.71 -71.55 122.07
N LEU A 373 -39.35 -70.70 121.26
CA LEU A 373 -40.44 -69.81 121.71
C LEU A 373 -41.69 -70.57 122.18
N GLU A 374 -42.00 -71.73 121.59
CA GLU A 374 -43.13 -72.56 122.02
C GLU A 374 -42.82 -73.37 123.29
N ALA A 375 -41.53 -73.70 123.52
CA ALA A 375 -41.04 -74.25 124.77
C ALA A 375 -40.97 -73.19 125.90
N GLU A 376 -40.44 -72.00 125.59
CA GLU A 376 -40.43 -70.84 126.49
C GLU A 376 -41.84 -70.42 126.88
N LYS A 377 -42.84 -70.43 126.00
CA LYS A 377 -44.25 -70.14 126.40
C LYS A 377 -44.78 -71.07 127.50
N LYS A 378 -44.42 -72.37 127.48
CA LYS A 378 -44.79 -73.32 128.55
C LYS A 378 -43.99 -73.10 129.84
N ILE A 379 -42.72 -72.69 129.73
CA ILE A 379 -41.85 -72.36 130.87
C ILE A 379 -42.21 -70.99 131.49
N LEU A 380 -42.62 -70.02 130.67
CA LEU A 380 -43.04 -68.68 131.08
C LEU A 380 -44.38 -68.72 131.79
N HIS A 381 -45.34 -69.55 131.35
CA HIS A 381 -46.61 -69.71 132.05
C HIS A 381 -46.43 -70.29 133.47
N THR A 382 -45.60 -71.34 133.60
CA THR A 382 -45.26 -71.95 134.90
C THR A 382 -44.39 -71.05 135.78
N LYS A 383 -43.41 -70.34 135.23
CA LYS A 383 -42.62 -69.35 135.99
C LYS A 383 -43.40 -68.11 136.40
N ARG A 384 -44.37 -67.64 135.59
CA ARG A 384 -45.20 -66.46 135.93
C ARG A 384 -46.13 -66.76 137.10
N GLN A 385 -46.74 -67.95 137.12
CA GLN A 385 -47.56 -68.41 138.24
C GLN A 385 -46.73 -68.61 139.52
N ALA A 386 -45.49 -69.11 139.40
CA ALA A 386 -44.55 -69.18 140.52
C ALA A 386 -44.07 -67.79 141.00
N LEU A 387 -43.91 -66.82 140.11
CA LEU A 387 -43.57 -65.43 140.47
C LEU A 387 -44.74 -64.71 141.15
N GLU A 388 -45.97 -64.99 140.75
CA GLU A 388 -47.19 -64.42 141.33
C GLU A 388 -47.39 -64.95 142.76
N MET A 389 -47.20 -66.26 142.97
CA MET A 389 -47.15 -66.87 144.31
C MET A 389 -46.00 -66.31 145.17
N ALA A 390 -44.79 -66.18 144.63
CA ALA A 390 -43.65 -65.60 145.36
C ALA A 390 -43.85 -64.11 145.69
N SER A 391 -44.54 -63.36 144.84
CA SER A 391 -44.90 -61.96 145.10
C SER A 391 -45.93 -61.83 146.22
N GLU A 392 -46.94 -62.71 146.26
CA GLU A 392 -47.89 -62.77 147.37
C GLU A 392 -47.25 -63.21 148.69
N GLU A 393 -46.30 -64.15 148.68
CA GLU A 393 -45.58 -64.54 149.90
C GLU A 393 -44.63 -63.45 150.40
N ILE A 394 -43.96 -62.70 149.51
CA ILE A 394 -43.14 -61.54 149.88
C ILE A 394 -44.00 -60.38 150.38
N ALA A 395 -45.19 -60.17 149.84
CA ALA A 395 -46.17 -59.20 150.36
C ALA A 395 -46.66 -59.59 151.76
N LYS A 396 -46.96 -60.89 151.99
CA LYS A 396 -47.33 -61.43 153.31
C LYS A 396 -46.18 -61.34 154.31
N ALA A 397 -44.94 -61.63 153.91
CA ALA A 397 -43.75 -61.51 154.77
C ALA A 397 -43.52 -60.06 155.23
N ASN A 398 -43.62 -59.08 154.32
CA ASN A 398 -43.49 -57.66 154.68
C ASN A 398 -44.65 -57.15 155.55
N GLN A 399 -45.88 -57.64 155.37
CA GLN A 399 -46.99 -57.37 156.29
C GLN A 399 -46.74 -57.95 157.69
N ILE A 400 -46.21 -59.17 157.79
CA ILE A 400 -45.89 -59.81 159.07
C ILE A 400 -44.78 -59.04 159.80
N ILE A 401 -43.73 -58.59 159.10
CA ILE A 401 -42.64 -57.79 159.68
C ILE A 401 -43.13 -56.41 160.15
N LEU A 402 -44.02 -55.75 159.40
CA LEU A 402 -44.65 -54.50 159.83
C LEU A 402 -45.55 -54.69 161.04
N LYS A 403 -46.31 -55.80 161.10
CA LYS A 403 -47.23 -56.09 162.20
C LYS A 403 -46.50 -56.50 163.48
N GLN A 404 -45.44 -57.30 163.39
CA GLN A 404 -44.58 -57.63 164.53
C GLN A 404 -43.83 -56.40 165.08
N ASN A 405 -43.41 -55.46 164.22
CA ASN A 405 -42.88 -54.16 164.69
C ASN A 405 -43.95 -53.30 165.40
N GLN A 406 -45.20 -53.33 164.94
CA GLN A 406 -46.32 -52.68 165.65
C GLN A 406 -46.65 -53.37 166.99
N GLU A 407 -46.56 -54.70 167.07
CA GLU A 407 -46.77 -55.47 168.30
C GLU A 407 -45.63 -55.22 169.31
N ILE A 408 -44.38 -55.10 168.87
CA ILE A 408 -43.23 -54.71 169.73
C ILE A 408 -43.38 -53.27 170.26
N LEU A 409 -43.87 -52.34 169.43
CA LEU A 409 -44.28 -50.99 169.87
C LEU A 409 -45.47 -51.03 170.85
N GLY A 410 -46.41 -51.95 170.64
CA GLY A 410 -47.55 -52.20 171.52
C GLY A 410 -47.13 -52.70 172.90
N HIS A 411 -46.26 -53.71 172.98
CA HIS A 411 -45.75 -54.22 174.26
C HIS A 411 -44.93 -53.18 175.02
N ARG A 412 -44.20 -52.28 174.33
CA ARG A 412 -43.61 -51.09 174.97
C ARG A 412 -44.65 -50.11 175.52
N LYS A 413 -45.78 -49.88 174.83
CA LYS A 413 -46.89 -49.06 175.35
C LYS A 413 -47.61 -49.71 176.53
N THR A 414 -47.76 -51.03 176.55
CA THR A 414 -48.32 -51.78 177.69
C THR A 414 -47.43 -51.68 178.93
N ILE A 415 -46.10 -51.61 178.75
CA ILE A 415 -45.14 -51.37 179.84
C ILE A 415 -45.19 -49.91 180.30
N GLY A 416 -45.19 -48.94 179.37
CA GLY A 416 -45.28 -47.51 179.71
C GLY A 416 -46.57 -47.09 180.40
N TRP A 417 -47.74 -47.55 179.92
CA TRP A 417 -49.03 -47.16 180.52
C TRP A 417 -49.28 -47.83 181.88
N ARG A 418 -48.63 -48.97 182.16
CA ARG A 418 -48.58 -49.56 183.51
C ARG A 418 -47.61 -48.85 184.47
N THR A 419 -46.77 -47.95 183.97
CA THR A 419 -46.02 -46.98 184.81
C THR A 419 -46.84 -45.69 184.99
N GLU A 420 -47.60 -45.26 183.97
CA GLU A 420 -48.55 -44.13 184.07
C GLU A 420 -49.76 -44.43 184.98
N VAL A 421 -50.14 -45.71 185.14
CA VAL A 421 -51.11 -46.21 186.14
C VAL A 421 -50.92 -45.56 187.51
N ALA A 422 -49.66 -45.39 187.95
CA ALA A 422 -49.35 -44.98 189.31
C ALA A 422 -49.42 -43.45 189.53
N LEU A 423 -49.26 -42.62 188.50
CA LEU A 423 -49.10 -41.16 188.68
C LEU A 423 -50.41 -40.35 188.49
N GLN A 424 -51.31 -40.79 187.60
CA GLN A 424 -52.56 -40.07 187.32
C GLN A 424 -53.67 -40.35 188.34
N GLN A 425 -53.66 -41.53 188.96
CA GLN A 425 -54.55 -41.83 190.10
C GLN A 425 -54.24 -40.95 191.33
N GLU A 426 -53.04 -40.37 191.40
CA GLU A 426 -52.57 -39.53 192.51
C GLU A 426 -52.75 -38.01 192.26
N LYS A 427 -53.02 -37.58 191.01
CA LYS A 427 -53.12 -36.15 190.63
C LYS A 427 -54.53 -35.65 190.34
N ALA A 428 -55.38 -36.43 189.65
CA ALA A 428 -56.73 -35.99 189.28
C ALA A 428 -57.76 -36.10 190.43
N ILE A 429 -57.43 -36.81 191.51
CA ILE A 429 -58.21 -36.79 192.76
C ILE A 429 -58.12 -35.40 193.42
N GLN A 430 -56.99 -34.70 193.33
CA GLN A 430 -56.86 -33.28 193.73
C GLN A 430 -57.59 -32.30 192.77
N GLU A 431 -57.74 -32.63 191.48
CA GLU A 431 -58.44 -31.75 190.53
C GLU A 431 -59.97 -31.90 190.58
N LYS A 432 -60.50 -33.10 190.89
CA LYS A 432 -61.93 -33.23 191.21
C LYS A 432 -62.34 -32.38 192.42
N GLU A 433 -61.45 -32.19 193.39
CA GLU A 433 -61.69 -31.34 194.56
C GLU A 433 -61.60 -29.83 194.26
N LYS A 434 -60.88 -29.40 193.21
CA LYS A 434 -60.84 -27.99 192.76
C LYS A 434 -61.89 -27.62 191.71
N LEU A 435 -62.18 -28.47 190.71
CA LEU A 435 -63.14 -28.08 189.66
C LEU A 435 -64.62 -28.20 190.11
N LEU A 436 -64.91 -29.03 191.12
CA LEU A 436 -66.21 -28.95 191.80
C LEU A 436 -66.43 -27.58 192.48
N SER A 437 -65.35 -26.88 192.88
CA SER A 437 -65.40 -25.48 193.34
C SER A 437 -65.48 -24.43 192.23
N LEU A 438 -65.27 -24.79 190.95
CA LEU A 438 -65.47 -23.89 189.79
C LEU A 438 -66.82 -24.11 189.10
N ARG A 439 -67.38 -25.32 189.21
CA ARG A 439 -68.72 -25.72 188.73
C ARG A 439 -69.85 -24.81 189.19
N GLU A 440 -69.64 -24.00 190.22
CA GLU A 440 -70.61 -23.08 190.80
C GLU A 440 -70.39 -21.60 190.39
N ASN A 441 -69.27 -21.26 189.75
CA ASN A 441 -68.96 -19.91 189.26
C ASN A 441 -69.30 -19.71 187.76
N GLU A 442 -68.89 -20.59 186.83
CA GLU A 442 -69.13 -20.35 185.38
C GLU A 442 -70.60 -20.57 184.95
N LEU A 443 -71.32 -21.44 185.68
CA LEU A 443 -72.78 -21.59 185.56
C LEU A 443 -73.53 -20.30 185.98
N ARG A 444 -72.82 -19.34 186.59
CA ARG A 444 -73.25 -17.97 186.92
C ARG A 444 -72.93 -16.97 185.80
N GLU A 445 -71.88 -17.19 185.00
CA GLU A 445 -71.40 -16.26 183.97
C GLU A 445 -71.91 -16.52 182.54
N ALA A 446 -71.98 -17.76 182.03
CA ALA A 446 -72.46 -17.97 180.65
C ALA A 446 -73.99 -17.71 180.49
N ARG A 447 -74.72 -17.65 181.61
CA ARG A 447 -76.09 -17.12 181.66
C ARG A 447 -76.15 -15.59 181.42
N ILE A 448 -74.99 -14.91 181.42
CA ILE A 448 -74.79 -13.53 180.98
C ILE A 448 -74.49 -13.49 179.47
N THR A 449 -73.70 -14.40 178.90
CA THR A 449 -73.39 -14.36 177.44
C THR A 449 -74.55 -14.79 176.54
N ILE A 450 -75.45 -15.65 177.01
CA ILE A 450 -76.75 -15.93 176.35
C ILE A 450 -77.63 -14.65 176.26
N LYS A 451 -77.27 -13.60 177.02
CA LYS A 451 -77.88 -12.26 176.97
C LYS A 451 -77.23 -11.37 175.90
N GLU A 452 -75.96 -11.58 175.54
CA GLU A 452 -75.17 -10.70 174.67
C GLU A 452 -75.28 -11.04 173.18
N LEU A 453 -75.22 -12.31 172.75
CA LEU A 453 -75.41 -12.64 171.31
C LEU A 453 -76.87 -12.60 170.85
N ARG A 454 -77.80 -12.31 171.77
CA ARG A 454 -79.13 -11.79 171.42
C ARG A 454 -79.08 -10.35 170.87
N GLU A 455 -77.94 -9.66 170.97
CA GLU A 455 -77.73 -8.29 170.49
C GLU A 455 -77.07 -8.19 169.10
N GLU A 456 -76.67 -9.30 168.45
CA GLU A 456 -76.07 -9.29 167.08
C GLU A 456 -77.07 -9.65 165.95
N ILE A 457 -78.32 -9.99 166.32
CA ILE A 457 -79.48 -10.00 165.41
C ILE A 457 -79.68 -8.71 164.56
N PRO A 458 -79.33 -7.48 165.02
CA PRO A 458 -79.57 -6.25 164.27
C PRO A 458 -78.45 -5.84 163.29
N HIS A 459 -77.24 -6.40 163.41
CA HIS A 459 -76.08 -5.88 162.69
C HIS A 459 -75.94 -6.47 161.28
N GLN A 460 -76.65 -5.80 160.38
CA GLN A 460 -76.30 -5.58 158.98
C GLN A 460 -76.67 -6.71 157.99
N LEU A 461 -77.92 -6.84 157.51
CA LEU A 461 -78.99 -5.83 157.33
C LEU A 461 -78.58 -4.54 156.58
N LEU A 462 -77.30 -4.35 156.26
CA LEU A 462 -76.74 -3.09 155.76
C LEU A 462 -76.12 -3.21 154.36
N SER A 463 -75.82 -4.44 153.89
CA SER A 463 -75.31 -4.68 152.52
C SER A 463 -76.24 -5.51 151.61
N MET A 464 -77.50 -5.72 152.03
CA MET A 464 -78.63 -5.91 151.09
C MET A 464 -78.92 -4.65 150.24
N ARG A 465 -78.16 -3.55 150.49
CA ARG A 465 -78.46 -2.18 150.05
C ARG A 465 -77.36 -1.54 149.21
N GLN A 466 -76.40 -2.35 148.71
CA GLN A 466 -75.41 -1.99 147.69
C GLN A 466 -75.59 -2.88 146.44
N PHE A 467 -76.84 -3.10 146.00
CA PHE A 467 -77.55 -2.17 145.10
C PHE A 467 -77.07 -2.39 143.67
N ALA A 468 -77.83 -3.05 142.80
CA ALA A 468 -79.05 -2.52 142.18
C ALA A 468 -78.89 -1.12 141.51
N ASN A 469 -77.67 -0.56 141.49
CA ASN A 469 -77.31 0.71 140.83
C ASN A 469 -76.57 0.47 139.50
N THR A 470 -75.84 -0.64 139.37
CA THR A 470 -74.96 -0.89 138.20
C THR A 470 -75.70 -1.59 137.04
N LEU A 471 -76.83 -2.23 137.34
CA LEU A 471 -77.71 -2.89 136.36
C LEU A 471 -78.35 -1.88 135.36
N GLU A 472 -78.47 -0.63 135.77
CA GLU A 472 -79.25 0.40 135.04
C GLU A 472 -78.44 1.17 133.98
N LYS A 473 -77.10 1.11 134.00
CA LYS A 473 -76.27 2.16 133.37
C LYS A 473 -75.71 1.91 131.97
N LYS A 474 -75.81 0.72 131.35
CA LYS A 474 -75.18 0.47 130.03
C LYS A 474 -76.08 0.01 128.87
N TYR A 475 -77.31 -0.43 129.14
CA TYR A 475 -78.28 -0.68 128.06
C TYR A 475 -78.68 0.60 127.30
N SER A 476 -78.54 1.78 127.93
CA SER A 476 -78.92 3.07 127.35
C SER A 476 -77.94 3.66 126.31
N SER A 477 -76.75 3.08 126.12
CA SER A 477 -75.66 3.82 125.45
C SER A 477 -75.75 3.84 123.91
N GLN A 478 -75.66 2.69 123.24
CA GLN A 478 -75.35 2.67 121.79
C GLN A 478 -76.36 1.93 120.89
N ILE A 479 -77.62 2.01 121.31
CA ILE A 479 -78.77 2.15 120.39
C ILE A 479 -78.62 3.41 119.49
N LEU A 480 -77.80 4.38 119.91
CA LEU A 480 -77.56 5.64 119.19
C LEU A 480 -76.73 5.54 117.89
N THR A 481 -75.84 4.55 117.73
CA THR A 481 -74.89 4.52 116.59
C THR A 481 -75.43 3.85 115.33
N LEU A 482 -76.58 3.17 115.40
CA LEU A 482 -77.27 2.54 114.26
C LEU A 482 -77.86 3.54 113.23
N LYS A 483 -77.61 4.85 113.39
CA LYS A 483 -78.35 5.93 112.72
C LYS A 483 -77.55 6.76 111.69
N GLU A 484 -76.23 6.59 111.56
CA GLU A 484 -75.38 7.57 110.84
C GLU A 484 -74.63 7.02 109.60
N ARG A 485 -75.22 7.25 108.40
CA ARG A 485 -74.62 7.33 107.03
C ARG A 485 -74.30 5.99 106.33
N LEU A 486 -74.90 5.58 105.20
CA LEU A 486 -76.06 6.05 104.40
C LEU A 486 -75.98 7.35 103.55
N SER A 487 -74.80 7.72 103.00
CA SER A 487 -74.64 8.81 102.00
C SER A 487 -73.28 8.69 101.25
N GLY A 488 -73.05 9.06 99.98
CA GLY A 488 -73.81 9.69 98.87
C GLY A 488 -73.01 9.54 97.54
N THR A 489 -73.19 10.23 96.40
CA THR A 489 -74.16 11.27 95.93
C THR A 489 -73.98 11.54 94.40
N CYS A 490 -75.06 11.49 93.60
CA CYS A 490 -75.54 12.45 92.56
C CYS A 490 -74.62 13.06 91.43
N THR A 491 -75.07 13.51 90.23
CA THR A 491 -76.30 13.41 89.37
C THR A 491 -76.10 14.12 87.99
N GLY A 492 -76.73 13.64 86.89
CA GLY A 492 -77.24 14.48 85.77
C GLY A 492 -76.43 14.53 84.44
N LYS A 493 -77.00 14.85 83.26
CA LYS A 493 -78.40 15.17 82.85
C LYS A 493 -78.59 15.09 81.31
N GLU A 494 -79.79 14.68 80.86
CA GLU A 494 -80.69 15.26 79.81
C GLU A 494 -80.13 15.97 78.54
N ASN A 495 -80.75 15.98 77.33
CA ASN A 495 -82.09 15.53 76.87
C ASN A 495 -82.20 15.38 75.33
N ARG A 496 -83.08 14.47 74.88
CA ARG A 496 -83.98 14.46 73.68
C ARG A 496 -83.62 15.25 72.39
N ARG A 497 -83.64 14.51 71.27
CA ARG A 497 -84.74 14.62 70.28
C ARG A 497 -85.24 13.24 69.89
#